data_AF-A0A087TTE7-F1
#
_entry.id   AF-A0A087TTE7-F1
#
_cell.length_a   1.000
_cell.length_b   1.000
_cell.length_c   1.000
_cell.angle_alpha   90.00
_cell.angle_beta   90.00
_cell.angle_gamma   90.00
#
_symmetry.space_group_name_H-M   'P 1'
#
loop_
_entity.id
_entity.type
_entity.pdbx_description
1 polymer ?
#
loop_
_entity_poly.entity_id
_entity_poly.type
_entity_poly.pdbx_seq_one_letter_code
_entity_poly.pdbx_strand_id
1 'polypeptide(L)'
;MVHHIISRIFGLKWEVKNKEYLDSKEPYILVCNHQSALDISGMMYIWPLFHPCVPVLKRELLFSGPFGIFCWLAGCVFVDRFNSEKARDTLNMKIKEMKDRKVKLWIFPEGTRNDKETLLPFKKGAFHIATQTKHFLFEKVSLLKMDYRYYRHPCLHHLLANGRLQLAAAKD
;
A
#
# COMPACT_ATOMS: atom_id res chain seq x y z
N MET A 1 9.06 -7.72 14.02
CA MET A 1 8.82 -9.10 14.50
C MET A 1 8.02 -9.94 13.50
N VAL A 2 6.77 -9.58 13.16
CA VAL A 2 5.92 -10.37 12.25
C VAL A 2 6.49 -10.50 10.83
N HIS A 3 7.04 -9.43 10.24
CA HIS A 3 7.64 -9.52 8.90
C HIS A 3 8.84 -10.50 8.85
N HIS A 4 9.61 -10.64 9.93
CA HIS A 4 10.74 -11.56 10.00
C HIS A 4 10.27 -13.02 9.99
N ILE A 5 9.13 -13.33 10.62
CA ILE A 5 8.56 -14.67 10.64
C ILE A 5 8.09 -15.05 9.23
N ILE A 6 7.29 -14.18 8.59
CA ILE A 6 6.77 -14.45 7.25
C ILE A 6 7.92 -14.50 6.22
N SER A 7 8.88 -13.58 6.32
CA SER A 7 10.06 -13.58 5.43
C SER A 7 10.91 -14.84 5.60
N ARG A 8 11.03 -15.38 6.82
CA ARG A 8 11.75 -16.64 7.05
C ARG A 8 11.00 -17.86 6.49
N ILE A 9 9.68 -17.92 6.66
CA ILE A 9 8.85 -19.02 6.15
C ILE A 9 8.89 -19.10 4.62
N PHE A 10 8.84 -17.94 3.93
CA PHE A 10 8.84 -17.89 2.46
C PHE A 10 10.23 -17.62 1.85
N GLY A 11 11.28 -17.57 2.67
CA GLY A 11 12.64 -17.24 2.23
C GLY A 11 12.78 -15.87 1.55
N LEU A 12 11.91 -14.91 1.90
CA LEU A 12 11.87 -13.58 1.31
C LEU A 12 13.15 -12.82 1.61
N LYS A 13 13.89 -12.50 0.54
CA LYS A 13 14.93 -11.47 0.55
C LYS A 13 14.36 -10.19 -0.03
N TRP A 14 14.49 -9.09 0.70
CA TRP A 14 13.96 -7.79 0.33
C TRP A 14 15.07 -6.88 -0.21
N GLU A 15 14.88 -6.37 -1.42
CA GLU A 15 15.71 -5.30 -1.99
C GLU A 15 14.84 -4.04 -2.11
N VAL A 16 15.23 -2.94 -1.46
CA VAL A 16 14.55 -1.64 -1.56
C VAL A 16 15.40 -0.70 -2.39
N LYS A 17 14.86 -0.23 -3.52
CA LYS A 17 15.49 0.77 -4.38
C LYS A 17 14.83 2.13 -4.19
N ASN A 18 15.65 3.18 -4.24
CA ASN A 18 15.24 4.58 -4.16
C ASN A 18 14.50 4.93 -2.85
N LYS A 19 15.05 4.48 -1.72
CA LYS A 19 14.44 4.68 -0.39
C LYS A 19 14.25 6.16 -0.02
N GLU A 20 15.00 7.07 -0.63
CA GLU A 20 14.91 8.51 -0.45
C GLU A 20 13.52 9.09 -0.78
N TYR A 21 12.71 8.42 -1.61
CA TYR A 21 11.34 8.86 -1.85
C TYR A 21 10.43 8.69 -0.62
N LEU A 22 10.78 7.79 0.30
CA LEU A 22 10.07 7.56 1.56
C LEU A 22 10.48 8.53 2.68
N ASP A 23 11.66 9.15 2.57
CA ASP A 23 12.21 10.04 3.58
C ASP A 23 11.60 11.45 3.47
N SER A 24 10.35 11.56 3.92
CA SER A 24 9.62 12.82 4.00
C SER A 24 8.85 12.92 5.31
N LYS A 25 9.00 14.07 5.98
CA LYS A 25 8.19 14.44 7.14
C LYS A 25 6.83 15.02 6.74
N GLU A 26 6.71 15.49 5.51
CA GLU A 26 5.45 16.00 4.99
C GLU A 26 4.49 14.86 4.64
N PRO A 27 3.17 15.09 4.82
CA PRO A 27 2.15 14.13 4.41
C PRO A 27 2.26 13.89 2.89
N TYR A 28 2.17 12.63 2.47
CA TYR A 28 2.14 12.24 1.06
C TYR A 28 1.30 10.98 0.82
N ILE A 29 0.96 10.74 -0.45
CA ILE A 29 0.27 9.52 -0.87
C ILE A 29 1.28 8.53 -1.44
N LEU A 30 1.35 7.35 -0.86
CA LEU A 30 2.08 6.19 -1.38
C LEU A 30 1.11 5.34 -2.20
N VAL A 31 1.34 5.30 -3.50
CA VAL A 31 0.55 4.52 -4.46
C VAL A 31 1.30 3.23 -4.75
N CYS A 32 0.67 2.09 -4.48
CA CYS A 32 1.30 0.78 -4.64
C CYS A 32 0.50 -0.08 -5.62
N ASN A 33 1.19 -0.86 -6.45
CA ASN A 33 0.54 -1.92 -7.21
C ASN A 33 0.06 -3.04 -6.27
N HIS A 34 -0.94 -3.80 -6.68
CA HIS A 34 -1.44 -4.94 -5.91
C HIS A 34 -1.17 -6.24 -6.66
N GLN A 35 -0.17 -7.03 -6.26
CA GLN A 35 0.23 -8.25 -6.97
C GLN A 35 -0.29 -9.50 -6.28
N SER A 36 -0.16 -9.59 -4.96
CA SER A 36 -0.45 -10.83 -4.24
C SER A 36 -0.81 -10.60 -2.77
N ALA A 37 -1.02 -11.69 -2.03
CA ALA A 37 -1.12 -11.61 -0.58
C ALA A 37 0.23 -11.27 0.09
N LEU A 38 1.37 -11.51 -0.60
CA LEU A 38 2.69 -11.15 -0.09
C LEU A 38 2.90 -9.64 0.01
N ASP A 39 2.05 -8.84 -0.65
CA ASP A 39 2.03 -7.39 -0.53
C ASP A 39 1.95 -6.94 0.92
N ILE A 40 1.20 -7.66 1.77
CA ILE A 40 1.12 -7.38 3.21
C ILE A 40 2.50 -7.55 3.86
N SER A 41 3.27 -8.56 3.47
CA SER A 41 4.63 -8.78 3.99
C SER A 41 5.58 -7.66 3.57
N GLY A 42 5.49 -7.22 2.31
CA GLY A 42 6.26 -6.09 1.79
C GLY A 42 5.89 -4.80 2.50
N MET A 43 4.60 -4.54 2.70
CA MET A 43 4.08 -3.43 3.50
C MET A 43 4.70 -3.41 4.89
N MET A 44 4.66 -4.53 5.61
CA MET A 44 5.20 -4.64 6.96
C MET A 44 6.73 -4.48 7.02
N TYR A 45 7.44 -4.86 5.96
CA TYR A 45 8.88 -4.68 5.87
C TYR A 45 9.27 -3.20 5.70
N ILE A 46 8.59 -2.46 4.82
CA ILE A 46 8.91 -1.05 4.58
C ILE A 46 8.24 -0.08 5.55
N TRP A 47 7.19 -0.51 6.26
CA TRP A 47 6.43 0.32 7.19
C TRP A 47 7.28 1.17 8.15
N PRO A 48 8.34 0.62 8.78
CA PRO A 48 9.16 1.39 9.72
C PRO A 48 9.93 2.54 9.06
N LEU A 49 10.12 2.51 7.73
CA LEU A 49 10.89 3.52 7.00
C LEU A 49 10.15 4.85 6.83
N PHE A 50 8.82 4.87 6.99
CA PHE A 50 8.02 6.07 6.72
C PHE A 50 6.78 6.22 7.62
N HIS A 51 6.65 5.43 8.68
CA HIS A 51 5.63 5.66 9.71
C HIS A 51 5.61 7.13 10.19
N PRO A 52 4.44 7.74 10.50
CA PRO A 52 3.08 7.18 10.48
C PRO A 52 2.44 7.12 9.09
N CYS A 53 1.74 6.01 8.82
CA CYS A 53 0.99 5.78 7.59
C CYS A 53 -0.34 5.07 7.87
N VAL A 54 -1.37 5.39 7.08
CA VAL A 54 -2.69 4.75 7.14
C VAL A 54 -3.02 4.12 5.78
N PRO A 55 -3.35 2.82 5.72
CA PRO A 55 -3.75 2.16 4.48
C PRO A 55 -5.23 2.32 4.19
N VAL A 56 -5.56 2.37 2.90
CA VAL A 56 -6.93 2.27 2.40
C VAL A 56 -7.27 0.82 2.09
N LEU A 57 -8.27 0.28 2.79
CA LEU A 57 -8.71 -1.11 2.73
C LEU A 57 -10.13 -1.24 2.15
N LYS A 58 -10.44 -2.43 1.63
CA LYS A 58 -11.80 -2.82 1.23
C LYS A 58 -12.72 -2.85 2.45
N ARG A 59 -13.96 -2.34 2.36
CA ARG A 59 -14.94 -2.41 3.46
C ARG A 59 -15.13 -3.83 3.99
N GLU A 60 -15.12 -4.82 3.10
CA GLU A 60 -15.30 -6.24 3.44
C GLU A 60 -14.21 -6.75 4.39
N LEU A 61 -13.00 -6.16 4.36
CA LEU A 61 -11.90 -6.55 5.26
C LEU A 61 -12.20 -6.23 6.73
N LEU A 62 -13.12 -5.30 7.01
CA LEU A 62 -13.57 -5.02 8.37
C LEU A 62 -14.19 -6.27 9.02
N PHE A 63 -14.82 -7.13 8.22
CA PHE A 63 -15.50 -8.34 8.67
C PHE A 63 -14.61 -9.59 8.64
N SER A 64 -13.30 -9.44 8.35
CA SER A 64 -12.35 -10.56 8.29
C SER A 64 -11.87 -11.02 9.68
N GLY A 65 -12.76 -11.02 10.67
CA GLY A 65 -12.47 -11.47 12.04
C GLY A 65 -11.37 -10.63 12.73
N PRO A 66 -10.40 -11.28 13.42
CA PRO A 66 -9.34 -10.59 14.15
C PRO A 66 -8.51 -9.61 13.29
N PHE A 67 -8.30 -9.93 12.01
CA PHE A 67 -7.58 -9.06 11.09
C PHE A 67 -8.33 -7.73 10.86
N GLY A 68 -9.65 -7.81 10.66
CA GLY A 68 -10.49 -6.62 10.46
C GLY A 68 -10.49 -5.70 11.68
N ILE A 69 -10.63 -6.28 12.88
CA ILE A 69 -10.57 -5.56 14.16
C ILE A 69 -9.21 -4.90 14.34
N PHE A 70 -8.11 -5.62 14.08
CA PHE A 70 -6.77 -5.08 14.16
C PHE A 70 -6.59 -3.87 13.23
N CYS A 71 -7.01 -3.98 11.97
CA CYS A 71 -6.94 -2.87 11.01
C CYS A 71 -7.81 -1.68 11.44
N TRP A 72 -8.98 -1.92 12.03
CA TRP A 72 -9.85 -0.87 12.55
C TRP A 72 -9.21 -0.12 13.72
N LEU A 73 -8.66 -0.84 14.70
CA LEU A 73 -7.94 -0.26 15.83
C LEU A 73 -6.66 0.48 15.40
N ALA A 74 -6.00 0.00 14.34
CA ALA A 74 -4.85 0.67 13.73
C ALA A 74 -5.20 1.96 12.97
N GLY A 75 -6.50 2.29 12.82
CA GLY A 75 -6.96 3.49 12.14
C GLY A 75 -6.98 3.38 10.61
N CYS A 76 -6.98 2.16 10.04
CA CYS A 76 -7.11 1.96 8.59
C CYS A 76 -8.41 2.58 8.05
N VAL A 77 -8.35 3.12 6.84
CA VAL A 77 -9.54 3.68 6.17
C VAL A 77 -10.22 2.60 5.35
N PHE A 78 -11.47 2.30 5.66
CA PHE A 78 -12.27 1.32 4.92
C PHE A 78 -13.14 2.02 3.88
N VAL A 79 -13.07 1.59 2.62
CA VAL A 79 -13.85 2.17 1.51
C VAL A 79 -14.74 1.13 0.84
N ASP A 80 -15.98 1.55 0.56
CA ASP A 80 -16.92 0.79 -0.27
C ASP A 80 -16.66 1.08 -1.75
N ARG A 81 -16.06 0.12 -2.46
CA ARG A 81 -15.68 0.30 -3.87
C ARG A 81 -16.87 0.23 -4.83
N PHE A 82 -18.04 -0.22 -4.36
CA PHE A 82 -19.27 -0.26 -5.14
C PHE A 82 -20.04 1.07 -5.08
N ASN A 83 -19.76 1.91 -4.09
CA ASN A 83 -20.32 3.25 -3.97
C ASN A 83 -19.21 4.30 -4.05
N SER A 84 -18.91 4.75 -5.27
CA SER A 84 -17.83 5.69 -5.57
C SER A 84 -17.99 7.04 -4.86
N GLU A 85 -19.21 7.54 -4.71
CA GLU A 85 -19.51 8.79 -4.02
C GLU A 85 -19.15 8.69 -2.53
N LYS A 86 -19.69 7.67 -1.83
CA LYS A 86 -19.37 7.43 -0.41
C LYS A 86 -17.88 7.16 -0.19
N ALA A 87 -17.23 6.44 -1.10
CA ALA A 87 -15.79 6.20 -1.03
C ALA A 87 -15.00 7.52 -1.11
N ARG A 88 -15.40 8.43 -2.02
CA ARG A 88 -14.78 9.74 -2.16
C ARG A 88 -14.97 10.59 -0.92
N ASP A 89 -16.18 10.65 -0.37
CA ASP A 89 -16.46 11.47 0.82
C ASP A 89 -15.70 10.98 2.04
N THR A 90 -15.67 9.65 2.25
CA THR A 90 -14.90 9.00 3.32
C THR A 90 -13.41 9.33 3.21
N LEU A 91 -12.85 9.22 2.00
CA LEU A 91 -11.45 9.51 1.75
C LEU A 91 -11.14 11.00 1.92
N ASN A 92 -11.98 11.91 1.42
CA ASN A 92 -11.79 13.35 1.58
C ASN A 92 -11.78 13.78 3.06
N MET A 93 -12.73 13.26 3.85
CA MET A 93 -12.77 13.50 5.28
C MET A 93 -11.51 13.00 5.98
N LYS A 94 -11.07 11.79 5.65
CA LYS A 94 -9.87 11.18 6.25
C LYS A 94 -8.58 11.86 5.82
N ILE A 95 -8.48 12.30 4.58
CA ILE A 95 -7.33 13.06 4.08
C ILE A 95 -7.16 14.37 4.84
N LYS A 96 -8.26 15.09 5.10
CA LYS A 96 -8.22 16.31 5.90
C LYS A 96 -7.68 16.05 7.31
N GLU A 97 -8.19 15.00 7.98
CA GLU A 97 -7.70 14.56 9.30
C GLU A 97 -6.20 14.18 9.27
N MET A 98 -5.77 13.47 8.22
CA MET A 98 -4.39 13.01 8.08
C MET A 98 -3.40 14.16 7.86
N LYS A 99 -3.81 15.22 7.16
CA LYS A 99 -2.98 16.40 6.95
C LYS A 99 -2.65 17.08 8.28
N ASP A 100 -3.67 17.33 9.10
CA ASP A 100 -3.51 17.95 10.42
C ASP A 100 -2.60 17.11 11.33
N ARG A 101 -2.64 15.79 11.16
CA ARG A 101 -1.84 14.82 11.91
C ARG A 101 -0.49 14.46 11.27
N LYS A 102 -0.15 15.03 10.11
CA LYS A 102 1.05 14.72 9.29
C LYS A 102 1.23 13.21 9.02
N VAL A 103 0.13 12.54 8.70
CA VAL A 103 0.10 11.10 8.40
C VAL A 103 0.09 10.87 6.89
N LYS A 104 0.80 9.82 6.45
CA LYS A 104 0.87 9.43 5.04
C LYS A 104 -0.23 8.45 4.68
N LEU A 105 -0.72 8.48 3.44
CA LEU A 105 -1.79 7.59 2.97
C LEU A 105 -1.21 6.50 2.06
N TRP A 106 -1.54 5.23 2.32
CA TRP A 106 -1.18 4.13 1.42
C TRP A 106 -2.41 3.68 0.63
N ILE A 107 -2.34 3.71 -0.70
CA ILE A 107 -3.43 3.28 -1.58
C ILE A 107 -2.99 2.25 -2.63
N PHE A 108 -3.89 1.31 -2.91
CA PHE A 108 -3.80 0.35 -4.01
C PHE A 108 -4.85 0.68 -5.08
N PRO A 109 -4.53 1.55 -6.06
CA PRO A 109 -5.53 2.17 -6.94
C PRO A 109 -6.10 1.21 -8.01
N GLU A 110 -5.44 0.09 -8.28
CA GLU A 110 -5.91 -0.94 -9.22
C GLU A 110 -7.23 -1.57 -8.74
N GLY A 111 -7.44 -1.62 -7.42
CA GLY A 111 -8.66 -2.14 -6.82
C GLY A 111 -8.84 -3.67 -6.92
N THR A 112 -7.91 -4.38 -7.57
CA THR A 112 -7.80 -5.83 -7.66
C THR A 112 -6.33 -6.24 -7.71
N ARG A 113 -6.04 -7.52 -7.52
CA ARG A 113 -4.69 -8.06 -7.70
C ARG A 113 -4.40 -8.28 -9.18
N ASN A 114 -3.15 -8.06 -9.58
CA ASN A 114 -2.64 -8.30 -10.91
C ASN A 114 -1.22 -8.87 -10.81
N ASP A 115 -1.05 -10.10 -11.28
CA ASP A 115 0.21 -10.84 -11.27
C ASP A 115 1.07 -10.59 -12.51
N LYS A 116 0.58 -9.82 -13.48
CA LYS A 116 1.31 -9.43 -14.69
C LYS A 116 2.34 -8.34 -14.40
N GLU A 117 3.36 -8.24 -15.26
CA GLU A 117 4.44 -7.24 -15.12
C GLU A 117 3.96 -5.78 -15.31
N THR A 118 2.83 -5.61 -16.00
CA THR A 118 2.21 -4.32 -16.30
C THR A 118 1.19 -3.93 -15.23
N LEU A 119 1.10 -2.63 -14.91
CA LEU A 119 0.10 -2.12 -13.96
C LEU A 119 -1.30 -2.11 -14.61
N LEU A 120 -2.35 -2.43 -13.84
CA LEU A 120 -3.71 -2.17 -14.31
C LEU A 120 -4.00 -0.67 -14.33
N PRO A 121 -4.96 -0.22 -15.17
CA PRO A 121 -5.47 1.13 -15.11
C PRO A 121 -5.94 1.47 -13.70
N PHE A 122 -5.48 2.61 -13.18
CA PHE A 122 -5.92 3.08 -11.88
C PHE A 122 -7.40 3.42 -11.92
N LYS A 123 -8.17 2.95 -10.94
CA LYS A 123 -9.58 3.32 -10.84
C LYS A 123 -9.67 4.83 -10.66
N LYS A 124 -10.45 5.48 -11.54
CA LYS A 124 -10.61 6.94 -11.58
C LYS A 124 -10.85 7.53 -10.20
N GLY A 125 -11.69 6.92 -9.35
CA GLY A 125 -11.95 7.43 -7.99
C GLY A 125 -10.70 7.56 -7.10
N ALA A 126 -9.83 6.53 -7.08
CA ALA A 126 -8.60 6.54 -6.28
C ALA A 126 -7.56 7.53 -6.82
N PHE A 127 -7.41 7.59 -8.14
CA PHE A 127 -6.50 8.51 -8.82
C PHE A 127 -6.98 9.96 -8.75
N HIS A 128 -8.29 10.18 -8.85
CA HIS A 128 -8.93 11.49 -8.72
C HIS A 128 -8.80 12.03 -7.30
N ILE A 129 -8.75 11.20 -6.27
CA ILE A 129 -8.48 11.67 -4.91
C ILE A 129 -7.03 12.14 -4.76
N ALA A 130 -6.09 11.51 -5.46
CA ALA A 130 -4.69 11.94 -5.51
C ALA A 130 -4.44 13.17 -6.41
N THR A 131 -5.32 13.45 -7.39
CA THR A 131 -5.09 14.50 -8.43
C THR A 131 -6.10 15.65 -8.43
N GLN A 132 -7.34 15.41 -7.97
CA GLN A 132 -8.40 16.42 -7.86
C GLN A 132 -8.32 17.22 -6.56
N THR A 133 -7.30 16.95 -5.74
CA THR A 133 -6.76 17.87 -4.76
C THR A 133 -6.05 19.05 -5.46
N LYS A 134 -6.75 19.70 -6.40
CA LYS A 134 -6.39 20.99 -7.00
C LYS A 134 -6.32 22.13 -5.98
N HIS A 135 -6.76 21.87 -4.75
CA HIS A 135 -6.23 22.52 -3.55
C HIS A 135 -5.29 21.53 -2.83
N PHE A 136 -3.99 21.66 -3.09
CA PHE A 136 -2.84 21.25 -2.25
C PHE A 136 -3.16 20.52 -0.92
N LEU A 137 -3.52 19.23 -0.94
CA LEU A 137 -3.57 18.42 0.30
C LEU A 137 -2.38 17.46 0.44
N PHE A 138 -1.82 16.98 -0.66
CA PHE A 138 -0.55 16.25 -0.67
C PHE A 138 0.28 16.73 -1.86
N GLU A 139 1.40 17.39 -1.58
CA GLU A 139 2.30 17.93 -2.62
C GLU A 139 3.15 16.83 -3.29
N LYS A 140 3.16 15.63 -2.69
CA LYS A 140 4.00 14.51 -3.12
C LYS A 140 3.14 13.25 -3.29
N VAL A 141 3.33 12.58 -4.42
CA VAL A 141 2.84 11.22 -4.66
C VAL A 141 4.04 10.35 -4.99
N SER A 142 4.21 9.27 -4.24
CA SER A 142 5.27 8.29 -4.47
C SER A 142 4.66 7.00 -4.99
N LEU A 143 5.20 6.47 -6.09
CA LEU A 143 4.84 5.17 -6.65
C LEU A 143 5.77 4.11 -6.06
N LEU A 144 5.18 3.03 -5.58
CA LEU A 144 5.87 1.85 -5.11
C LEU A 144 5.47 0.67 -5.99
N LYS A 145 6.44 0.11 -6.71
CA LYS A 145 6.30 -1.16 -7.40
C LYS A 145 6.83 -2.29 -6.52
N MET A 146 5.95 -3.18 -6.11
CA MET A 146 6.27 -4.47 -5.52
C MET A 146 6.32 -5.53 -6.62
N ASP A 147 7.40 -6.29 -6.64
CA ASP A 147 7.59 -7.44 -7.52
C ASP A 147 8.05 -8.66 -6.71
N TYR A 148 7.43 -9.81 -6.94
CA TYR A 148 7.72 -11.08 -6.29
C TYR A 148 8.12 -12.13 -7.31
N ARG A 149 9.38 -12.59 -7.26
CA ARG A 149 9.84 -13.72 -8.07
C ARG A 149 9.89 -14.98 -7.24
N TYR A 150 9.04 -15.93 -7.60
CA TYR A 150 9.02 -17.24 -6.99
C TYR A 150 10.06 -18.16 -7.62
N TYR A 151 10.74 -18.97 -6.81
CA TYR A 151 11.68 -19.97 -7.26
C TYR A 151 11.63 -21.22 -6.39
N ARG A 152 11.97 -22.37 -6.97
CA ARG A 152 12.05 -23.64 -6.25
C ARG A 152 13.50 -23.88 -5.83
N HIS A 153 13.76 -23.91 -4.53
CA HIS A 153 15.10 -24.19 -4.04
C HIS A 153 15.39 -25.70 -4.18
N PRO A 154 16.57 -26.12 -4.67
CA PRO A 154 16.87 -27.54 -4.92
C PRO A 154 16.68 -28.44 -3.69
N CYS A 155 16.93 -27.88 -2.50
CA CYS A 155 16.89 -28.61 -1.23
C CYS A 155 15.60 -28.42 -0.42
N LEU A 156 14.65 -27.59 -0.87
CA LEU A 156 13.42 -27.32 -0.12
C LEU A 156 12.19 -27.75 -0.93
N HIS A 157 11.28 -28.47 -0.27
CA HIS A 157 10.02 -28.92 -0.89
C HIS A 157 8.96 -27.83 -1.05
N HIS A 158 9.21 -26.60 -0.62
CA HIS A 158 8.30 -25.46 -0.75
C HIS A 158 8.88 -24.34 -1.62
N LEU A 159 7.99 -23.55 -2.22
CA LEU A 159 8.32 -22.43 -3.10
C LEU A 159 8.85 -21.26 -2.27
N LEU A 160 10.01 -20.73 -2.64
CA LEU A 160 10.57 -19.50 -2.06
C LEU A 160 10.22 -18.31 -2.94
N ALA A 161 10.31 -17.10 -2.40
CA ALA A 161 10.16 -15.88 -3.18
C ALA A 161 11.27 -14.87 -2.86
N ASN A 162 11.66 -14.06 -3.85
CA ASN A 162 12.45 -12.85 -3.64
C ASN A 162 11.54 -11.64 -3.87
N GLY A 163 11.55 -10.69 -2.93
CA GLY A 163 10.75 -9.47 -3.00
C GLY A 163 11.61 -8.27 -3.40
N ARG A 164 11.24 -7.57 -4.48
CA ARG A 164 11.87 -6.31 -4.88
C ARG A 164 10.84 -5.18 -4.72
N LEU A 165 11.28 -4.11 -4.05
CA LEU A 165 10.48 -2.92 -3.78
C LEU A 165 11.18 -1.73 -4.44
N GLN A 166 10.54 -1.15 -5.46
CA GLN A 166 11.12 -0.05 -6.23
C GLN A 166 10.24 1.19 -6.10
N LEU A 167 10.84 2.28 -5.60
CA LEU A 167 10.17 3.56 -5.45
C LEU A 167 10.48 4.51 -6.61
N ALA A 168 9.51 5.33 -6.96
CA ALA A 168 9.67 6.43 -7.90
C ALA A 168 8.74 7.59 -7.50
N ALA A 169 9.07 8.82 -7.87
CA ALA A 169 8.08 9.89 -7.87
C ALA A 169 7.01 9.59 -8.92
N ALA A 170 5.73 9.81 -8.60
CA ALA A 170 4.73 9.98 -9.64
C ALA A 170 5.08 11.28 -10.36
N LYS A 171 5.70 11.19 -11.55
CA LYS A 171 5.82 12.37 -12.42
C LYS A 171 4.42 12.68 -12.96
N ASP A 172 4.12 13.98 -12.98
CA ASP A 172 2.83 14.58 -13.38
C ASP A 172 2.25 14.01 -14.68
#